data_AF-A0A953Y8F5-F1
#
_entry.id   AF-A0A953Y8F5-F1
#
_cell.length_a   1.000
_cell.length_b   1.000
_cell.length_c   1.000
_cell.angle_alpha   90.00
_cell.angle_beta   90.00
_cell.angle_gamma   90.00
#
_symmetry.space_group_name_H-M   'P 1'
#
loop_
_entity.id
_entity.type
_entity.pdbx_description
1 polymer ?
#
loop_
_entity_poly.entity_id
_entity_poly.type
_entity_poly.pdbx_seq_one_letter_code
_entity_poly.pdbx_strand_id
1 'polypeptide(L)'
;MSAEPRPTAARAGLRDARDVERLDQALKRLEAAKPLAKAVHQTPFFQIADALFGSEEGLALLYERAPRFQAAGVFAGGGWEDPARLQPPLVRGTLDSGGIYPVVEGLSELRMLSLAKGTSRSERVTQAEARVFLERPWP
;
A
#
# COMPACT_ATOMS: atom_id res chain seq x y z
N MET A 1 15.62 28.17 21.43
CA MET A 1 14.27 28.44 20.89
C MET A 1 13.69 27.12 20.43
N SER A 2 12.88 26.46 21.26
CA SER A 2 12.10 25.30 20.84
C SER A 2 10.83 25.80 20.18
N ALA A 3 10.67 25.56 18.88
CA ALA A 3 9.40 25.79 18.21
C ALA A 3 8.44 24.69 18.66
N GLU A 4 7.36 25.05 19.35
CA GLU A 4 6.28 24.10 19.63
C GLU A 4 5.67 23.62 18.31
N PRO A 5 5.40 22.31 18.17
CA PRO A 5 4.79 21.77 16.97
C PRO A 5 3.40 22.39 16.75
N ARG A 6 3.07 22.73 15.50
CA ARG A 6 1.75 23.27 15.15
C ARG A 6 0.65 22.28 15.57
N PRO A 7 -0.44 22.73 16.23
CA PRO A 7 -1.48 21.85 16.78
C PRO A 7 -2.18 20.96 15.74
N THR A 8 -2.18 21.35 14.46
CA THR A 8 -2.70 20.53 13.34
C THR A 8 -1.79 19.33 13.04
N ALA A 9 -0.46 19.51 13.08
CA ALA A 9 0.49 18.43 12.84
C ALA A 9 0.45 17.39 13.97
N ALA A 10 0.35 17.84 15.22
CA ALA A 10 0.19 16.94 16.38
C ALA A 10 -1.10 16.11 16.29
N ARG A 11 -2.21 16.72 15.83
CA ARG A 11 -3.48 16.02 15.60
C ARG A 11 -3.41 15.03 14.43
N ALA A 12 -2.72 15.38 13.35
CA ALA A 12 -2.48 14.49 12.22
C ALA A 12 -1.67 13.25 12.66
N GLY A 13 -0.56 13.46 13.39
CA GLY A 13 0.24 12.35 13.92
C GLY A 13 -0.55 11.41 14.84
N LEU A 14 -1.43 11.94 15.71
CA LEU A 14 -2.30 11.11 16.57
C LEU A 14 -3.39 10.36 15.77
N ARG A 15 -3.86 10.94 14.66
CA ARG A 15 -4.78 10.25 13.74
C ARG A 15 -4.04 9.09 13.07
N ASP A 16 -2.89 9.36 12.47
CA ASP A 16 -2.13 8.37 11.71
C ASP A 16 -1.64 7.22 12.62
N ALA A 17 -1.27 7.51 13.87
CA ALA A 17 -0.95 6.49 14.87
C ALA A 17 -2.14 5.57 15.20
N ARG A 18 -3.37 6.08 15.20
CA ARG A 18 -4.57 5.26 15.41
C ARG A 18 -4.92 4.45 14.16
N ASP A 19 -4.75 5.05 12.99
CA ASP A 19 -5.06 4.40 11.72
C ASP A 19 -4.06 3.30 11.39
N VAL A 20 -2.77 3.45 11.72
CA VAL A 20 -1.79 2.37 11.53
C VAL A 20 -2.06 1.17 12.44
N GLU A 21 -2.49 1.37 13.68
CA GLU A 21 -2.90 0.25 14.55
C GLU A 21 -4.10 -0.51 13.95
N ARG A 22 -5.09 0.22 13.43
CA ARG A 22 -6.24 -0.38 12.73
C ARG A 22 -5.81 -1.11 11.47
N LEU A 23 -4.87 -0.54 10.71
CA LEU A 23 -4.29 -1.15 9.51
C LEU A 23 -3.61 -2.47 9.86
N ASP A 24 -2.78 -2.50 10.91
CA ASP A 24 -2.08 -3.69 11.36
C ASP A 24 -3.06 -4.79 11.80
N GLN A 25 -4.18 -4.42 12.43
CA GLN A 25 -5.26 -5.37 12.75
C GLN A 25 -6.00 -5.88 11.50
N ALA A 26 -6.29 -5.00 10.54
CA ALA A 26 -6.92 -5.39 9.28
C ALA A 26 -6.01 -6.32 8.46
N LEU A 27 -4.70 -6.05 8.46
CA LEU A 27 -3.69 -6.87 7.80
C LEU A 27 -3.59 -8.27 8.43
N LYS A 28 -3.61 -8.37 9.77
CA LYS A 28 -3.67 -9.67 10.48
C LYS A 28 -4.94 -10.47 10.11
N ARG A 29 -6.08 -9.80 9.97
CA ARG A 29 -7.33 -10.45 9.52
C ARG A 29 -7.22 -10.98 8.09
N LEU A 30 -6.61 -10.21 7.20
CA LEU A 30 -6.32 -10.64 5.83
C LEU A 30 -5.39 -11.86 5.82
N GLU A 31 -4.31 -11.85 6.59
CA GLU A 31 -3.36 -12.96 6.71
C GLU A 31 -4.04 -14.25 7.21
N ALA A 32 -4.94 -14.14 8.20
CA ALA A 32 -5.68 -15.27 8.75
C ALA A 32 -6.86 -15.75 7.89
N ALA A 33 -7.33 -14.93 6.93
CA ALA A 33 -8.51 -15.23 6.14
C ALA A 33 -8.24 -16.29 5.06
N LYS A 34 -9.20 -17.21 4.90
CA LYS A 34 -9.23 -18.14 3.75
C LYS A 34 -9.32 -17.36 2.43
N PRO A 35 -8.80 -17.88 1.31
CA PRO A 35 -8.80 -17.18 0.03
C PRO A 35 -10.15 -16.57 -0.38
N LEU A 36 -11.24 -17.33 -0.28
CA LEU A 36 -12.59 -16.86 -0.63
C LEU A 36 -13.14 -15.76 0.31
N ALA A 37 -12.60 -15.63 1.52
CA ALA A 37 -13.05 -14.65 2.50
C ALA A 37 -12.22 -13.35 2.47
N LYS A 38 -11.11 -13.29 1.73
CA LYS A 38 -10.22 -12.11 1.69
C LYS A 38 -10.93 -10.85 1.21
N ALA A 39 -11.85 -10.96 0.26
CA ALA A 39 -12.66 -9.85 -0.26
C ALA A 39 -13.38 -9.07 0.86
N VAL A 40 -13.87 -9.76 1.89
CA VAL A 40 -14.57 -9.13 3.03
C VAL A 40 -13.62 -8.30 3.89
N HIS A 41 -12.35 -8.71 3.97
CA HIS A 41 -11.33 -8.04 4.78
C HIS A 41 -10.50 -7.00 4.01
N GLN A 42 -10.52 -7.05 2.67
CA GLN A 42 -9.85 -6.09 1.80
C GLN A 42 -10.48 -4.70 1.90
N THR A 43 -11.82 -4.59 1.89
CA THR A 43 -12.50 -3.28 1.93
C THR A 43 -12.14 -2.43 3.15
N PRO A 44 -12.21 -2.93 4.40
CA PRO A 44 -11.78 -2.15 5.56
C PRO A 44 -10.29 -1.78 5.52
N PHE A 45 -9.44 -2.67 5.00
CA PHE A 45 -8.00 -2.41 4.85
C PHE A 45 -7.76 -1.22 3.90
N PHE A 46 -8.43 -1.20 2.75
CA PHE A 46 -8.29 -0.12 1.77
C PHE A 46 -8.80 1.22 2.29
N GLN A 47 -9.90 1.25 3.05
CA GLN A 47 -10.39 2.49 3.66
C GLN A 47 -9.40 3.12 4.64
N ILE A 48 -8.70 2.29 5.42
CA ILE A 48 -7.66 2.75 6.35
C ILE A 48 -6.41 3.21 5.59
N ALA A 49 -6.02 2.47 4.55
CA ALA A 49 -4.90 2.84 3.70
C ALA A 49 -5.13 4.19 3.01
N ASP A 50 -6.34 4.44 2.50
CA ASP A 50 -6.73 5.71 1.89
C ASP A 50 -6.52 6.90 2.85
N ALA A 51 -6.93 6.75 4.11
CA ALA A 51 -6.70 7.77 5.14
C ALA A 51 -5.21 8.05 5.39
N LEU A 52 -4.38 7.00 5.39
CA LEU A 52 -2.93 7.10 5.59
C LEU A 52 -2.20 7.67 4.37
N PHE A 53 -2.71 7.51 3.15
CA PHE A 53 -2.16 8.19 1.97
C PHE A 53 -2.28 9.72 2.04
N GLY A 54 -3.14 10.24 2.92
CA GLY A 54 -3.38 11.68 3.09
C GLY A 54 -2.28 12.46 3.84
N SER A 55 -1.20 11.82 4.28
CA SER A 55 -0.06 12.46 4.94
C SER A 55 1.27 11.80 4.57
N GLU A 56 2.37 12.55 4.69
CA GLU A 56 3.73 12.01 4.46
C GLU A 56 4.09 10.95 5.51
N GLU A 57 3.72 11.19 6.76
CA GLU A 57 3.89 10.24 7.86
C GLU A 57 3.06 8.97 7.63
N GLY A 58 1.81 9.09 7.18
CA GLY A 58 0.95 7.96 6.88
C GLY A 58 1.47 7.12 5.71
N LEU A 59 2.01 7.76 4.67
CA LEU A 59 2.68 7.08 3.56
C LEU A 59 3.91 6.30 4.04
N ALA A 60 4.73 6.87 4.92
CA ALA A 60 5.87 6.19 5.51
C ALA A 60 5.42 4.95 6.33
N LEU A 61 4.37 5.10 7.14
CA LEU A 61 3.79 3.99 7.91
C LEU A 61 3.27 2.87 7.01
N LEU A 62 2.63 3.19 5.89
CA LEU A 62 2.20 2.21 4.89
C LEU A 62 3.41 1.48 4.26
N TYR A 63 4.45 2.23 3.89
CA TYR A 63 5.65 1.67 3.29
C TYR A 63 6.34 0.64 4.21
N GLU A 64 6.40 0.91 5.52
CA GLU A 64 6.93 -0.04 6.50
C GLU A 64 6.18 -1.39 6.50
N ARG A 65 4.88 -1.41 6.20
CA ARG A 65 4.07 -2.64 6.11
C ARG A 65 4.07 -3.28 4.72
N ALA A 66 4.58 -2.60 3.69
CA ALA A 66 4.57 -3.08 2.31
C ALA A 66 5.10 -4.51 2.10
N PRO A 67 6.15 -4.98 2.82
CA PRO A 67 6.62 -6.38 2.71
C PRO A 67 5.53 -7.44 2.95
N ARG A 68 4.48 -7.11 3.71
CA ARG A 68 3.42 -8.05 4.10
C ARG A 68 2.27 -8.11 3.10
N PHE A 69 2.08 -7.08 2.26
CA PHE A 69 0.85 -6.92 1.47
C PHE A 69 0.60 -8.09 0.52
N GLN A 70 1.64 -8.59 -0.16
CA GLN A 70 1.51 -9.73 -1.07
C GLN A 70 1.05 -10.99 -0.33
N ALA A 71 1.76 -11.37 0.73
CA ALA A 71 1.50 -12.60 1.49
C ALA A 71 0.15 -12.54 2.23
N ALA A 72 -0.22 -11.37 2.73
CA ALA A 72 -1.52 -11.14 3.35
C ALA A 72 -2.68 -11.26 2.35
N GLY A 73 -2.41 -11.20 1.04
CA GLY A 73 -3.43 -11.24 -0.01
C GLY A 73 -4.20 -9.93 -0.13
N VAL A 74 -3.52 -8.79 0.11
CA VAL A 74 -4.09 -7.46 -0.13
C VAL A 74 -4.56 -7.32 -1.58
N PHE A 75 -3.89 -7.94 -2.53
CA PHE A 75 -4.20 -7.87 -3.96
C PHE A 75 -5.00 -9.07 -4.49
N ALA A 76 -5.44 -9.99 -3.62
CA ALA A 76 -6.09 -11.23 -4.05
C ALA A 76 -7.38 -10.96 -4.86
N GLY A 77 -7.57 -11.69 -5.95
CA GLY A 77 -8.75 -11.62 -6.82
C GLY A 77 -8.79 -10.39 -7.75
N GLY A 78 -7.78 -9.52 -7.69
CA GLY A 78 -7.73 -8.27 -8.47
C GLY A 78 -6.61 -8.24 -9.52
N GLY A 79 -6.65 -7.23 -10.39
CA GLY A 79 -5.64 -7.04 -11.45
C GLY A 79 -4.21 -6.81 -10.95
N TRP A 80 -4.04 -6.50 -9.67
CA TRP A 80 -2.74 -6.29 -9.03
C TRP A 80 -2.17 -7.54 -8.33
N GLU A 81 -2.89 -8.67 -8.36
CA GLU A 81 -2.53 -9.89 -7.62
C GLU A 81 -1.15 -10.40 -8.01
N ASP A 82 -0.89 -10.50 -9.32
CA ASP A 82 0.38 -10.96 -9.85
C ASP A 82 1.29 -9.76 -10.18
N PRO A 83 2.34 -9.51 -9.36
CA PRO A 83 3.25 -8.39 -9.59
C PRO A 83 4.01 -8.50 -10.93
N ALA A 84 4.23 -9.70 -11.45
CA ALA A 84 4.94 -9.90 -12.73
C ALA A 84 4.08 -9.55 -13.96
N ARG A 85 2.75 -9.46 -13.79
CA ARG A 85 1.80 -9.12 -14.86
C ARG A 85 1.39 -7.65 -14.85
N LEU A 86 1.89 -6.86 -13.91
CA LEU A 86 1.60 -5.43 -13.86
C LEU A 86 2.15 -4.74 -15.10
N GLN A 87 1.27 -4.08 -15.83
CA GLN A 87 1.65 -3.20 -16.93
C GLN A 87 1.47 -1.75 -16.48
N PRO A 88 2.55 -0.96 -16.34
CA PRO A 88 2.48 0.43 -15.88
C PRO A 88 1.43 1.30 -16.60
N PRO A 89 1.22 1.18 -17.93
CA PRO A 89 0.20 1.97 -18.62
C PRO A 89 -1.25 1.59 -18.28
N LEU A 90 -1.50 0.37 -17.78
CA LEU A 90 -2.86 -0.14 -17.50
C LEU A 90 -3.27 0.03 -16.04
N VAL A 91 -2.30 0.11 -15.12
CA VAL A 91 -2.58 0.38 -13.70
C VAL A 91 -2.62 1.89 -13.43
N ARG A 92 -1.68 2.68 -13.97
CA ARG A 92 -1.50 4.12 -13.65
C ARG A 92 -2.63 5.04 -14.10
N GLY A 93 -3.52 4.56 -14.98
CA GLY A 93 -4.76 5.28 -15.34
C GLY A 93 -5.82 5.27 -14.23
N THR A 94 -5.59 4.56 -13.12
CA THR A 94 -6.56 4.46 -12.04
C THR A 94 -6.37 5.47 -10.91
N LEU A 95 -5.24 6.15 -10.81
CA LEU A 95 -5.05 7.24 -9.84
C LEU A 95 -6.05 8.40 -10.03
N ASP A 96 -6.46 8.65 -11.27
CA ASP A 96 -7.51 9.63 -11.61
C ASP A 96 -8.93 9.04 -11.54
N SER A 97 -9.05 7.72 -11.36
CA SER A 97 -10.33 7.06 -11.18
C SER A 97 -10.77 7.19 -9.71
N GLY A 98 -11.95 7.75 -9.46
CA GLY A 98 -12.47 7.80 -8.09
C GLY A 98 -12.67 6.40 -7.49
N GLY A 99 -12.69 6.31 -6.17
CA GLY A 99 -12.97 5.08 -5.44
C GLY A 99 -11.71 4.33 -5.02
N ILE A 100 -11.71 3.00 -5.15
CA ILE A 100 -10.74 2.14 -4.47
C ILE A 100 -9.45 1.91 -5.27
N TYR A 101 -9.48 2.12 -6.58
CA TYR A 101 -8.35 1.80 -7.45
C TYR A 101 -7.09 2.64 -7.18
N PRO A 102 -7.15 3.98 -6.95
CA PRO A 102 -5.97 4.76 -6.55
C PRO A 102 -5.27 4.18 -5.31
N VAL A 103 -6.05 3.71 -4.34
CA VAL A 103 -5.53 3.12 -3.09
C VAL A 103 -4.82 1.81 -3.39
N VAL A 104 -5.44 0.91 -4.17
CA VAL A 104 -4.85 -0.38 -4.54
C VAL A 104 -3.58 -0.17 -5.35
N GLU A 105 -3.60 0.78 -6.27
CA GLU A 105 -2.45 1.18 -7.06
C GLU A 105 -1.32 1.71 -6.17
N GLY A 106 -1.58 2.68 -5.29
CA GLY A 106 -0.57 3.19 -4.36
C GLY A 106 0.05 2.10 -3.50
N LEU A 107 -0.76 1.17 -2.98
CA LEU A 107 -0.25 0.02 -2.23
C LEU A 107 0.63 -0.91 -3.09
N SER A 108 0.30 -1.04 -4.38
CA SER A 108 1.08 -1.81 -5.34
C SER A 108 2.43 -1.16 -5.63
N GLU A 109 2.47 0.15 -5.79
CA GLU A 109 3.71 0.93 -5.94
C GLU A 109 4.59 0.75 -4.69
N LEU A 110 4.01 0.78 -3.48
CA LEU A 110 4.75 0.53 -2.23
C LEU A 110 5.30 -0.91 -2.16
N ARG A 111 4.56 -1.92 -2.63
CA ARG A 111 5.05 -3.30 -2.78
C ARG A 111 6.27 -3.32 -3.71
N MET A 112 6.18 -2.68 -4.87
CA MET A 112 7.27 -2.64 -5.85
C MET A 112 8.48 -1.88 -5.31
N LEU A 113 8.27 -0.79 -4.57
CA LEU A 113 9.35 -0.06 -3.89
C LEU A 113 10.05 -0.91 -2.84
N SER A 114 9.29 -1.72 -2.09
CA SER A 114 9.86 -2.65 -1.11
C SER A 114 10.74 -3.72 -1.77
N LEU A 115 10.31 -4.25 -2.94
CA LEU A 115 11.10 -5.20 -3.72
C LEU A 115 12.34 -4.53 -4.30
N ALA A 116 12.20 -3.35 -4.91
CA ALA A 116 13.30 -2.59 -5.50
C ALA A 116 14.40 -2.27 -4.49
N LYS A 117 14.01 -1.93 -3.25
CA LYS A 117 14.94 -1.66 -2.14
C LYS A 117 15.48 -2.92 -1.44
N GLY A 118 14.95 -4.11 -1.77
CA GLY A 118 15.36 -5.37 -1.15
C GLY A 118 14.88 -5.55 0.29
N THR A 119 13.94 -4.71 0.76
CA THR A 119 13.28 -4.86 2.08
C THR A 119 12.25 -5.99 2.08
N SER A 120 11.85 -6.48 0.90
CA SER A 120 11.10 -7.71 0.70
C SER A 120 11.68 -8.52 -0.46
N ARG A 121 11.26 -9.78 -0.57
CA ARG A 121 11.63 -10.69 -1.67
C ARG A 121 10.39 -11.28 -2.31
N SER A 122 10.46 -11.53 -3.61
CA SER A 122 9.44 -12.21 -4.40
C SER A 122 10.13 -13.25 -5.29
N GLU A 123 9.49 -14.40 -5.46
CA GLU A 123 9.94 -15.41 -6.43
C GLU A 123 9.59 -15.03 -7.86
N ARG A 124 8.63 -14.12 -8.04
CA ARG A 124 8.09 -13.74 -9.36
C ARG A 124 8.69 -12.45 -9.93
N VAL A 125 9.25 -11.60 -9.08
CA VAL A 125 9.75 -10.27 -9.47
C VAL A 125 11.08 -10.01 -8.78
N THR A 126 12.10 -9.75 -9.56
CA THR A 126 13.44 -9.38 -9.09
C THR A 126 13.49 -7.91 -8.65
N GLN A 127 14.52 -7.53 -7.88
CA GLN A 127 14.71 -6.13 -7.49
C GLN A 127 14.92 -5.22 -8.71
N ALA A 128 15.60 -5.71 -9.76
CA ALA A 128 15.84 -4.97 -10.98
C ALA A 128 14.54 -4.71 -11.76
N GLU A 129 13.70 -5.74 -11.94
CA GLU A 129 12.38 -5.58 -12.57
C GLU A 129 11.49 -4.61 -11.78
N ALA A 130 11.56 -4.67 -10.45
CA ALA A 130 10.83 -3.73 -9.61
C ALA A 130 11.30 -2.28 -9.77
N ARG A 131 12.61 -2.03 -9.94
CA ARG A 131 13.13 -0.69 -10.26
C ARG A 131 12.65 -0.21 -11.62
N VAL A 132 12.76 -1.06 -12.65
CA VAL A 132 12.29 -0.75 -14.00
C VAL A 132 10.80 -0.42 -14.03
N PHE A 133 9.99 -1.11 -13.20
CA PHE A 133 8.56 -0.80 -13.06
C PHE A 133 8.30 0.62 -12.52
N LEU A 134 9.11 1.07 -11.55
CA LEU A 134 8.98 2.38 -10.89
C LEU A 134 9.57 3.55 -11.71
N GLU A 135 10.60 3.28 -12.52
CA GLU A 135 11.31 4.30 -13.31
C GLU A 135 10.59 4.70 -14.61
N ARG A 136 9.53 3.96 -15.00
CA ARG A 136 8.82 4.24 -16.25
C ARG A 136 8.06 5.57 -16.14
N PRO A 137 8.32 6.52 -17.06
CA PRO A 137 7.72 7.84 -17.01
C PRO A 137 6.20 7.79 -17.25
N TRP A 138 5.49 8.77 -16.66
CA TRP A 138 4.10 9.07 -16.93
C TRP A 138 3.91 9.41 -18.42
N PRO A 139 2.92 8.84 -19.13
CA PRO A 139 2.61 9.21 -20.52
C PRO A 139 2.10 10.64 -20.64
#